data_AF-A0A150FWA8-F1
#
_entry.id   AF-A0A150FWA8-F1
#
_cell.length_a   1.000
_cell.length_b   1.000
_cell.length_c   1.000
_cell.angle_alpha   90.00
_cell.angle_beta   90.00
_cell.angle_gamma   90.00
#
_symmetry.space_group_name_H-M   'P 1'
#
loop_
_entity.id
_entity.type
_entity.pdbx_description
1 polymer ?
#
loop_
_entity_poly.entity_id
_entity_poly.type
_entity_poly.pdbx_seq_one_letter_code
_entity_poly.pdbx_strand_id
1 'polypeptide(L)'
;MSGNQAALIERFERMDGRLEKIESRHDELSTGFGVMQSRVDDLSSRITALEMGRRSRGGRQQERMELVDLLVHEDARRSVAAVLGKPLRDRYGIVVMDALTKAGVQPKQDRQPTFEKLKNDGKRPRWDRGVEIKVMGENGKYVPYTGPFNRAEAMRTDKAGSESEGLPVESSSMEHSRA
;
A
#
# COMPACT_ATOMS: atom_id res chain seq x y z
N MET A 1 74.72 3.71 39.45
CA MET A 1 73.26 3.55 39.32
C MET A 1 72.94 2.08 39.54
N SER A 2 72.16 1.75 40.58
CA SER A 2 71.82 0.35 40.93
C SER A 2 70.79 -0.22 39.94
N GLY A 3 70.83 -1.53 39.64
CA GLY A 3 69.89 -2.19 38.73
C GLY A 3 68.40 -1.98 39.08
N ASN A 4 68.10 -1.72 40.36
CA ASN A 4 66.75 -1.39 40.82
C ASN A 4 66.26 -0.02 40.32
N GLN A 5 67.16 0.95 40.11
CA GLN A 5 66.80 2.27 39.57
C GLN A 5 66.44 2.19 38.09
N ALA A 6 67.16 1.38 37.30
CA ALA A 6 66.88 1.18 35.89
C ALA A 6 65.51 0.54 35.65
N ALA A 7 65.15 -0.48 36.44
CA ALA A 7 63.84 -1.14 36.33
C ALA A 7 62.68 -0.20 36.70
N LEU A 8 62.88 0.72 37.64
CA LEU A 8 61.88 1.74 37.97
C LEU A 8 61.69 2.72 36.81
N ILE A 9 62.78 3.18 36.17
CA ILE A 9 62.73 4.07 35.01
C ILE A 9 61.94 3.43 33.87
N GLU A 10 62.25 2.18 33.50
CA GLU A 10 61.54 1.47 32.43
C GLU A 10 60.03 1.33 32.74
N ARG A 11 59.68 1.08 34.01
CA ARG A 11 58.29 1.00 34.44
C ARG A 11 57.59 2.35 34.33
N PHE A 12 58.26 3.45 34.67
CA PHE A 12 57.74 4.81 34.51
C PHE A 12 57.50 5.16 33.05
N GLU A 13 58.48 4.93 32.17
CA GLU A 13 58.33 5.16 30.73
C GLU A 13 57.17 4.36 30.13
N ARG A 14 56.98 3.11 30.57
CA ARG A 14 55.83 2.30 30.16
C ARG A 14 54.50 2.85 30.68
N MET A 15 54.47 3.44 31.87
CA MET A 15 53.26 4.09 32.39
C MET A 15 52.94 5.35 31.61
N ASP A 16 53.94 6.18 31.30
CA ASP A 16 53.77 7.40 30.51
C ASP A 16 53.21 7.10 29.13
N GLY A 17 53.79 6.12 28.41
CA GLY A 17 53.24 5.71 27.11
C GLY A 17 51.83 5.13 27.17
N ARG A 18 51.41 4.55 28.31
CA ARG A 18 50.02 4.12 28.52
C ARG A 18 49.10 5.31 28.79
N LEU A 19 49.55 6.32 29.50
CA LEU A 19 48.80 7.54 29.79
C LEU A 19 48.55 8.34 28.52
N GLU A 20 49.57 8.56 27.68
CA GLU A 20 49.43 9.24 26.39
C GLU A 20 48.38 8.57 25.48
N LYS A 21 48.35 7.23 25.48
CA LYS A 21 47.37 6.45 24.73
C LYS A 21 45.95 6.57 25.30
N ILE A 22 45.83 6.69 26.63
CA ILE A 22 44.54 6.92 27.30
C ILE A 22 44.02 8.32 26.96
N GLU A 23 44.88 9.34 27.02
CA GLU A 23 44.54 10.73 26.65
C GLU A 23 44.07 10.81 25.20
N SER A 24 44.82 10.20 24.27
CA SER A 24 44.45 10.16 22.85
C SER A 24 43.06 9.53 22.62
N ARG A 25 42.76 8.44 23.33
CA ARG A 25 41.43 7.79 23.26
C ARG A 25 40.34 8.63 23.90
N HIS A 26 40.66 9.34 24.97
CA HIS A 26 39.73 10.23 25.64
C HIS A 26 39.33 11.39 24.71
N ASP A 27 40.29 11.97 23.98
CA ASP A 27 40.02 13.05 23.01
C ASP A 27 39.16 12.58 21.83
N GLU A 28 39.42 11.36 21.33
CA GLU A 28 38.60 10.73 20.30
C GLU A 28 37.16 10.49 20.77
N LEU A 29 36.99 9.97 22.00
CA LEU A 29 35.67 9.78 22.61
C LEU A 29 34.93 11.11 22.83
N SER A 30 35.63 12.14 23.30
CA SER A 30 35.07 13.48 23.50
C SER A 30 34.56 14.08 22.19
N THR A 31 35.36 13.95 21.13
CA THR A 31 34.98 14.38 19.78
C THR A 31 33.76 13.60 19.27
N GLY A 32 33.77 12.28 19.43
CA GLY A 32 32.64 11.43 19.06
C GLY A 32 31.35 11.77 19.80
N PHE A 33 31.45 12.12 21.09
CA PHE A 33 30.31 12.57 21.89
C PHE A 33 29.76 13.91 21.38
N GLY A 34 30.62 14.86 21.03
CA GLY A 34 30.19 16.13 20.43
C GLY A 34 29.39 15.95 19.14
N VAL A 35 29.87 15.07 18.24
CA VAL A 35 29.14 14.73 16.99
C VAL A 35 27.78 14.08 17.31
N MET A 36 27.72 13.19 18.30
CA MET A 36 26.47 12.56 18.71
C MET A 36 25.47 13.57 19.25
N GLN A 37 25.92 14.53 20.07
CA GLN A 37 25.07 15.58 20.62
C GLN A 37 24.45 16.44 19.49
N SER A 38 25.25 16.88 18.52
CA SER A 38 24.72 17.64 17.38
C SER A 38 23.69 16.86 16.56
N ARG A 39 23.87 15.54 16.40
CA ARG A 39 22.88 14.69 15.70
C ARG A 39 21.58 14.55 16.49
N VAL A 40 21.65 14.48 17.81
CA VAL A 40 20.47 14.44 18.68
C VAL A 40 19.70 15.77 18.61
N ASP A 41 20.41 16.90 18.56
CA ASP A 41 19.80 18.22 18.42
C ASP A 41 19.08 18.41 17.06
N ASP A 42 19.68 17.93 15.96
CA ASP A 42 19.05 17.91 14.64
C ASP A 42 17.76 17.07 14.63
N LEU A 43 17.84 15.85 15.17
CA LEU A 43 16.68 14.95 15.25
C LEU A 43 15.55 15.57 16.09
N SER A 44 15.88 16.19 17.22
CA SER A 44 14.92 16.87 18.09
C SER A 44 14.23 18.03 17.37
N SER A 45 14.99 18.82 16.61
CA SER A 45 14.46 19.92 15.80
C SER A 45 13.51 19.42 14.70
N ARG A 46 13.87 18.33 14.01
CA ARG A 46 13.02 17.71 12.98
C ARG A 46 11.74 17.12 13.54
N ILE A 47 11.79 16.47 14.71
CA ILE A 47 10.61 15.98 15.42
C ILE A 47 9.67 17.14 15.75
N THR A 48 10.22 18.22 16.33
CA THR A 48 9.44 19.42 16.66
C THR A 48 8.77 20.01 15.41
N ALA A 49 9.49 20.10 14.29
CA ALA A 49 8.93 20.56 13.01
C ALA A 49 7.81 19.65 12.49
N LEU A 50 7.96 18.33 12.61
CA LEU A 50 6.91 17.36 12.23
C LEU A 50 5.68 17.50 13.13
N GLU A 51 5.85 17.68 14.44
CA GLU A 51 4.74 17.89 15.37
C GLU A 51 3.99 19.18 15.07
N MET A 52 4.71 20.27 14.80
CA MET A 52 4.10 21.53 14.38
C MET A 52 3.38 21.38 13.04
N GLY A 53 3.99 20.70 12.06
CA GLY A 53 3.35 20.41 10.77
C GLY A 53 2.07 19.57 10.93
N ARG A 54 2.07 18.60 11.85
CA ARG A 54 0.89 17.80 12.18
C ARG A 54 -0.19 18.63 12.87
N ARG A 55 0.15 19.54 13.78
CA ARG A 55 -0.83 20.46 14.40
C ARG A 55 -1.43 21.41 13.37
N SER A 56 -0.61 21.95 12.47
CA SER A 56 -1.03 22.87 11.40
C SER A 56 -1.83 22.21 10.27
N ARG A 57 -1.73 20.88 10.08
CA ARG A 57 -2.58 20.09 9.17
C ARG A 57 -3.81 19.50 9.87
N GLY A 58 -3.65 19.02 11.10
CA GLY A 58 -4.73 18.44 11.91
C GLY A 58 -5.80 19.45 12.29
N GLY A 59 -5.42 20.71 12.55
CA GLY A 59 -6.38 21.78 12.86
C GLY A 59 -7.20 22.28 11.66
N ARG A 60 -6.78 22.00 10.42
CA ARG A 60 -7.50 22.45 9.20
C ARG A 60 -8.34 21.37 8.51
N GLN A 61 -8.11 20.09 8.81
CA GLN A 61 -8.93 18.99 8.25
C GLN A 61 -9.99 18.44 9.22
N GLN A 62 -9.95 18.84 10.49
CA GLN A 62 -10.96 18.46 11.49
C GLN A 62 -12.08 19.48 11.68
N GLU A 63 -12.01 20.63 11.01
CA GLU A 63 -13.19 21.45 10.78
C GLU A 63 -14.05 20.75 9.73
N ARG A 64 -14.91 19.84 10.21
CA ARG A 64 -16.08 19.34 9.49
C ARG A 64 -15.77 18.87 8.06
N MET A 65 -15.07 17.74 7.91
CA MET A 65 -15.09 17.01 6.64
C MET A 65 -16.55 16.64 6.36
N GLU A 66 -17.16 17.27 5.37
CA GLU A 66 -18.52 16.92 4.96
C GLU A 66 -18.50 15.48 4.41
N LEU A 67 -19.60 14.74 4.56
CA LEU A 67 -19.75 13.40 3.97
C LEU A 67 -19.42 13.38 2.47
N VAL A 68 -19.62 14.52 1.80
CA VAL A 68 -19.28 14.75 0.40
C VAL A 68 -17.76 14.76 0.17
N ASP A 69 -16.96 15.35 1.06
CA ASP A 69 -15.50 15.38 0.90
C ASP A 69 -14.87 14.00 1.07
N LEU A 70 -15.49 13.15 1.92
CA LEU A 70 -15.23 11.72 2.02
C LEU A 70 -15.60 10.96 0.74
N LEU A 71 -16.54 11.46 -0.06
CA LEU A 71 -16.85 10.90 -1.37
C LEU A 71 -15.92 11.42 -2.47
N VAL A 72 -15.16 12.49 -2.27
CA VAL A 72 -14.28 13.01 -3.32
C VAL A 72 -12.84 12.55 -3.13
N HIS A 73 -12.36 12.41 -1.89
CA HIS A 73 -10.95 12.19 -1.60
C HIS A 73 -10.62 10.72 -1.30
N GLU A 74 -9.79 10.10 -2.16
CA GLU A 74 -9.38 8.69 -2.05
C GLU A 74 -8.64 8.39 -0.72
N ASP A 75 -7.78 9.29 -0.28
CA ASP A 75 -7.00 9.10 0.96
C ASP A 75 -7.88 9.17 2.22
N ALA A 76 -8.91 10.02 2.21
CA ALA A 76 -9.89 10.11 3.29
C ALA A 76 -10.74 8.83 3.37
N ARG A 77 -11.16 8.28 2.21
CA ARG A 77 -11.87 6.99 2.13
C ARG A 77 -11.05 5.83 2.69
N ARG A 78 -9.76 5.75 2.34
CA ARG A 78 -8.85 4.72 2.85
C ARG A 78 -8.68 4.81 4.36
N SER A 79 -8.50 6.02 4.89
CA SER A 79 -8.37 6.26 6.33
C SER A 79 -9.62 5.81 7.09
N VAL A 80 -10.82 6.16 6.60
CA VAL A 80 -12.08 5.76 7.21
C VAL A 80 -12.32 4.26 7.11
N ALA A 81 -12.03 3.64 5.98
CA ALA A 81 -12.13 2.19 5.82
C ALA A 81 -11.19 1.44 6.78
N ALA A 82 -9.97 1.94 7.01
CA ALA A 82 -9.01 1.35 7.94
C ALA A 82 -9.47 1.44 9.40
N VAL A 83 -10.01 2.60 9.80
CA VAL A 83 -10.42 2.85 11.19
C VAL A 83 -11.78 2.24 11.53
N LEU A 84 -12.76 2.36 10.63
CA LEU A 84 -14.15 1.97 10.89
C LEU A 84 -14.56 0.65 10.22
N GLY A 85 -13.73 0.09 9.34
CA GLY A 85 -14.09 -1.11 8.58
C GLY A 85 -14.39 -2.34 9.44
N LYS A 86 -13.61 -2.58 10.50
CA LYS A 86 -13.84 -3.70 11.42
C LYS A 86 -15.02 -3.45 12.37
N PRO A 87 -15.12 -2.30 13.08
CA PRO A 87 -16.28 -1.99 13.91
C PRO A 87 -17.63 -2.00 13.18
N LEU A 88 -17.68 -1.47 11.95
CA LEU A 88 -18.91 -1.42 11.15
C LEU A 88 -19.33 -2.81 10.63
N ARG A 89 -18.35 -3.64 10.27
CA ARG A 89 -18.60 -5.03 9.87
C ARG A 89 -19.14 -5.84 11.04
N ASP A 90 -18.49 -5.77 12.19
CA ASP A 90 -18.78 -6.64 13.32
C ASP A 90 -20.12 -6.28 13.99
N ARG A 91 -20.49 -4.98 14.01
CA ARG A 91 -21.74 -4.53 14.65
C ARG A 91 -22.93 -4.42 13.73
N TYR A 92 -22.72 -4.05 12.46
CA TYR A 92 -23.80 -3.68 11.55
C TYR A 92 -23.81 -4.50 10.25
N GLY A 93 -22.84 -5.39 10.07
CA GLY A 93 -22.68 -6.13 8.80
C GLY A 93 -22.31 -5.23 7.62
N ILE A 94 -21.96 -3.97 7.86
CA ILE A 94 -21.63 -2.99 6.82
C ILE A 94 -20.18 -3.21 6.42
N VAL A 95 -19.97 -3.63 5.18
CA VAL A 95 -18.63 -3.79 4.63
C VAL A 95 -18.25 -2.52 3.88
N VAL A 96 -17.42 -1.68 4.50
CA VAL A 96 -16.75 -0.58 3.80
C VAL A 96 -15.69 -1.24 2.91
N MET A 97 -16.04 -1.48 1.64
CA MET A 97 -15.24 -2.35 0.77
C MET A 97 -14.01 -1.64 0.19
N ASP A 98 -12.93 -2.40 0.15
CA ASP A 98 -11.67 -2.25 -0.58
C ASP A 98 -11.82 -2.31 -2.13
N ALA A 99 -13.06 -2.27 -2.64
CA ALA A 99 -13.38 -2.40 -4.06
C ALA A 99 -12.89 -1.22 -4.93
N LEU A 100 -12.25 -0.22 -4.31
CA LEU A 100 -11.67 0.97 -4.95
C LEU A 100 -10.15 1.07 -4.75
N THR A 101 -9.51 0.12 -4.04
CA THR A 101 -8.04 0.07 -4.01
C THR A 101 -7.53 -0.96 -5.01
N LYS A 102 -6.28 -0.79 -5.45
CA LYS A 102 -5.62 -1.74 -6.38
C LYS A 102 -5.66 -3.20 -5.86
N ALA A 103 -5.68 -3.41 -4.54
CA ALA A 103 -5.69 -4.74 -3.92
C ALA A 103 -7.04 -5.46 -4.05
N GLY A 104 -8.17 -4.73 -4.13
CA GLY A 104 -9.50 -5.31 -4.35
C GLY A 104 -9.94 -5.34 -5.82
N VAL A 105 -9.46 -4.39 -6.64
CA VAL A 105 -9.79 -4.31 -8.07
C VAL A 105 -9.12 -5.43 -8.87
N GLN A 106 -7.82 -5.67 -8.63
CA GLN A 106 -7.06 -6.67 -9.41
C GLN A 106 -7.64 -8.09 -9.28
N PRO A 107 -7.95 -8.61 -8.08
CA PRO A 107 -8.55 -9.94 -7.95
C PRO A 107 -9.94 -10.04 -8.57
N LYS A 108 -10.72 -8.95 -8.58
CA LYS A 108 -12.03 -8.93 -9.22
C LYS A 108 -11.90 -8.97 -10.74
N GLN A 109 -10.99 -8.18 -11.31
CA GLN A 109 -10.67 -8.19 -12.74
C GLN A 109 -10.15 -9.57 -13.18
N ASP A 110 -9.21 -10.16 -12.44
CA ASP A 110 -8.66 -11.48 -12.73
C ASP A 110 -9.74 -12.58 -12.72
N ARG A 111 -10.80 -12.41 -11.91
CA ARG A 111 -11.90 -13.39 -11.76
C ARG A 111 -13.10 -13.09 -12.65
N GLN A 112 -13.16 -11.93 -13.29
CA GLN A 112 -14.27 -11.49 -14.14
C GLN A 112 -14.60 -12.48 -15.27
N PRO A 113 -13.62 -13.06 -16.00
CA PRO A 113 -13.92 -14.03 -17.06
C PRO A 113 -14.57 -15.31 -16.53
N THR A 114 -14.13 -15.76 -15.34
CA THR A 114 -14.74 -16.91 -14.68
C THR A 114 -16.18 -16.61 -14.25
N PHE A 115 -16.44 -15.40 -13.76
CA PHE A 115 -17.78 -14.94 -13.43
C PHE A 115 -18.71 -14.96 -14.67
N GLU A 116 -18.24 -14.47 -15.81
CA GLU A 116 -19.01 -14.44 -17.05
C GLU A 116 -19.27 -15.84 -17.60
N LYS A 117 -18.27 -16.72 -17.57
CA LYS A 117 -18.44 -18.13 -17.95
C LYS A 117 -19.53 -18.81 -17.11
N LEU A 118 -19.47 -18.66 -15.78
CA LEU A 118 -20.48 -19.21 -14.88
C LEU A 118 -21.87 -18.64 -15.12
N LYS A 119 -21.97 -17.38 -15.55
CA LYS A 119 -23.23 -16.75 -15.92
C LYS A 119 -23.78 -17.35 -17.21
N ASN A 120 -22.93 -17.55 -18.22
CA ASN A 120 -23.30 -18.18 -19.49
C ASN A 120 -23.70 -19.65 -19.30
N ASP A 121 -23.06 -20.34 -18.35
CA ASP A 121 -23.39 -21.72 -17.96
C ASP A 121 -24.66 -21.82 -17.10
N GLY A 122 -25.38 -20.72 -16.86
CA GLY A 122 -26.62 -20.69 -16.10
C GLY A 122 -26.45 -20.90 -14.58
N LYS A 123 -25.22 -20.86 -14.04
CA LYS A 123 -24.92 -21.11 -12.62
C LYS A 123 -25.25 -19.94 -11.68
N ARG A 124 -25.80 -18.85 -12.22
CA ARG A 124 -26.26 -17.64 -11.52
C ARG A 124 -25.23 -17.11 -10.51
N PRO A 125 -23.99 -16.80 -10.92
CA PRO A 125 -22.94 -16.38 -10.00
C PRO A 125 -23.24 -15.02 -9.37
N ARG A 126 -22.72 -14.80 -8.16
CA ARG A 126 -22.79 -13.52 -7.43
C ARG A 126 -21.44 -13.23 -6.78
N TRP A 127 -21.04 -11.95 -6.80
CA TRP A 127 -19.91 -11.46 -6.01
C TRP A 127 -20.27 -11.42 -4.52
N ASP A 128 -19.48 -12.08 -3.70
CA ASP A 128 -19.52 -12.00 -2.25
C ASP A 128 -18.23 -11.38 -1.72
N ARG A 129 -18.35 -10.58 -0.65
CA ARG A 129 -17.21 -9.90 -0.01
C ARG A 129 -16.27 -9.19 -1.00
N GLY A 130 -16.80 -8.69 -2.11
CA GLY A 130 -16.10 -7.87 -3.12
C GLY A 130 -15.26 -8.64 -4.15
N VAL A 131 -14.74 -9.83 -3.80
CA VAL A 131 -13.81 -10.59 -4.66
C VAL A 131 -14.13 -12.08 -4.78
N GLU A 132 -14.94 -12.64 -3.88
CA GLU A 132 -15.31 -14.07 -3.93
C GLU A 132 -16.49 -14.27 -4.88
N ILE A 133 -16.48 -15.37 -5.64
CA ILE A 133 -17.62 -15.76 -6.48
C ILE A 133 -18.39 -16.84 -5.71
N LYS A 134 -19.69 -16.65 -5.55
CA LYS A 134 -20.62 -17.69 -5.11
C LYS A 134 -21.52 -18.11 -6.26
N VAL A 135 -21.81 -19.40 -6.36
CA VAL A 135 -22.73 -19.97 -7.36
C VAL A 135 -23.94 -20.57 -6.66
N MET A 136 -25.06 -20.64 -7.36
CA MET A 136 -26.26 -21.29 -6.83
C MET A 136 -26.05 -22.81 -6.83
N GLY A 137 -26.05 -23.40 -5.64
CA GLY A 137 -26.03 -24.85 -5.46
C GLY A 137 -27.41 -25.47 -5.71
N GLU A 138 -27.45 -26.79 -5.79
CA GLU A 138 -28.67 -27.57 -6.05
C GLU A 138 -29.76 -27.37 -4.99
N ASN A 139 -29.35 -27.04 -3.76
CA ASN A 139 -30.23 -26.71 -2.65
C ASN A 139 -30.79 -25.27 -2.69
N GLY A 140 -30.57 -24.54 -3.79
CA GLY A 140 -30.96 -23.14 -3.95
C GLY A 140 -30.13 -22.15 -3.11
N LYS A 141 -29.11 -22.61 -2.38
CA LYS A 141 -28.23 -21.75 -1.57
C LYS A 141 -26.97 -21.39 -2.35
N TYR A 142 -26.49 -20.18 -2.11
CA TYR A 142 -25.23 -19.70 -2.67
C TYR A 142 -24.05 -20.34 -1.94
N VAL A 143 -23.23 -21.11 -2.67
CA VAL A 143 -22.01 -21.73 -2.16
C VAL A 143 -20.77 -21.09 -2.80
N PRO A 144 -19.64 -20.99 -2.09
CA PRO A 144 -18.39 -20.51 -2.66
C PRO A 144 -17.98 -21.33 -3.88
N TYR A 145 -17.59 -20.66 -4.96
CA TYR A 145 -17.02 -21.31 -6.13
C TYR A 145 -15.58 -21.76 -5.82
N THR A 146 -15.32 -23.06 -5.94
CA THR A 146 -14.02 -23.69 -5.64
C THR A 146 -13.26 -24.12 -6.90
N GLY A 147 -13.79 -23.83 -8.09
CA GLY A 147 -13.13 -24.19 -9.35
C GLY A 147 -11.95 -23.26 -9.70
N PRO A 148 -11.20 -23.57 -10.76
CA PRO A 148 -10.08 -22.75 -11.18
C PRO A 148 -10.56 -21.36 -11.63
N PHE A 149 -9.83 -20.34 -11.22
CA PHE A 149 -9.93 -18.99 -11.79
C PHE A 149 -8.95 -18.93 -12.97
N ASN A 150 -9.47 -19.04 -14.19
CA ASN A 150 -8.62 -19.13 -15.39
C ASN A 150 -7.92 -17.80 -15.69
N ARG A 151 -6.76 -17.57 -15.08
CA ARG A 151 -5.89 -16.41 -15.34
C ARG A 151 -5.44 -16.32 -16.80
N ALA A 152 -5.29 -17.47 -17.47
CA ALA A 152 -4.78 -17.58 -18.83
C ALA A 152 -5.81 -17.27 -19.94
N GLU A 153 -7.12 -17.38 -19.66
CA GLU A 153 -8.16 -16.98 -20.62
C GLU A 153 -8.40 -15.46 -20.62
N ALA A 154 -8.22 -14.80 -19.47
CA ALA A 154 -8.38 -13.35 -19.31
C ALA A 154 -7.47 -12.52 -20.23
N MET A 155 -6.25 -13.00 -20.49
CA MET A 155 -5.28 -12.30 -21.34
C MET A 155 -5.45 -12.55 -22.84
N ARG A 156 -6.38 -13.44 -23.25
CA ARG A 156 -6.65 -13.69 -24.67
C ARG A 156 -7.77 -12.82 -25.24
N THR A 157 -8.70 -12.35 -24.41
CA THR A 157 -9.84 -11.53 -24.86
C THR A 157 -9.46 -10.09 -25.22
N ASP A 158 -8.36 -9.56 -24.68
CA ASP A 158 -7.88 -8.21 -25.04
C ASP A 158 -7.29 -8.13 -26.46
N LYS A 159 -7.05 -9.28 -27.11
CA LYS A 159 -6.47 -9.33 -28.48
C LYS A 159 -7.48 -9.70 -29.57
N ALA A 160 -8.74 -9.98 -29.23
CA ALA A 160 -9.76 -10.41 -30.18
C ALA A 160 -10.80 -9.32 -30.51
N GLY A 161 -10.65 -8.09 -29.98
CA GLY A 161 -11.59 -6.98 -30.17
C GLY A 161 -11.25 -5.98 -31.28
N SER A 162 -10.20 -6.22 -32.08
CA SER A 162 -9.70 -5.24 -33.06
C SER A 162 -9.62 -5.74 -34.50
N GLU A 163 -10.41 -6.75 -34.89
CA GLU A 163 -10.55 -7.14 -36.31
C GLU A 163 -11.99 -7.62 -36.57
N SER A 164 -12.95 -6.70 -36.56
CA SER A 164 -14.26 -6.93 -37.19
C SER A 164 -14.33 -6.13 -38.48
N GLU A 165 -13.91 -6.80 -39.55
CA GLU A 165 -14.51 -6.85 -40.88
C GLU A 165 -15.25 -5.61 -41.37
N GLY A 166 -14.61 -4.92 -42.33
CA GLY A 166 -15.31 -4.04 -43.26
C GLY A 166 -16.24 -4.86 -44.16
N LEU A 167 -17.54 -4.62 -44.04
CA LEU A 167 -18.53 -5.05 -45.02
C LEU A 167 -18.63 -4.02 -46.15
N PRO A 168 -18.70 -4.45 -47.43
CA PRO A 168 -18.84 -3.55 -48.56
C PRO A 168 -20.26 -2.99 -48.62
N VAL A 169 -20.37 -1.68 -48.78
CA VAL A 169 -21.64 -0.97 -48.95
C VAL A 169 -22.07 -1.12 -50.41
N GLU A 170 -23.04 -2.00 -50.68
CA GLU A 170 -23.73 -2.03 -51.97
C GLU A 170 -24.70 -0.83 -52.07
N SER A 171 -24.36 0.10 -52.96
CA SER A 171 -25.20 1.23 -53.34
C SER A 171 -26.39 0.76 -54.17
N SER A 172 -27.55 0.58 -53.53
CA SER A 172 -28.83 0.39 -54.22
C SER A 172 -29.43 1.75 -54.59
N SER A 173 -29.32 2.11 -55.88
CA SER A 173 -30.10 3.17 -56.51
C SER A 173 -31.60 2.92 -56.32
N MET A 174 -32.33 3.91 -55.84
CA MET A 174 -33.77 4.00 -56.04
C MET A 174 -34.10 5.41 -56.53
N GLU A 175 -34.35 5.48 -57.84
CA GLU A 175 -35.09 6.56 -58.48
C GLU A 175 -36.44 6.74 -57.77
N HIS A 176 -36.80 7.99 -57.48
CA HIS A 176 -38.20 8.36 -57.31
C HIS A 176 -38.47 9.56 -58.21
N SER A 177 -39.16 9.28 -59.31
CA SER A 177 -39.91 10.24 -60.09
C SER A 177 -40.86 11.04 -59.18
N ARG A 178 -40.90 12.35 -59.38
CA ARG A 178 -42.06 13.15 -59.03
C ARG A 178 -42.49 13.97 -60.24
N ALA A 179 -43.78 13.80 -60.54
CA ALA A 179 -44.60 14.60 -61.43
C ALA A 179 -44.79 16.02 -60.88
#